data_AF-A0A7V9ZSM3-F1
#
_entry.id   AF-A0A7V9ZSM3-F1
#
_cell.length_a   1.000
_cell.length_b   1.000
_cell.length_c   1.000
_cell.angle_alpha   90.00
_cell.angle_beta   90.00
_cell.angle_gamma   90.00
#
_symmetry.space_group_name_H-M   'P 1'
#
loop_
_entity.id
_entity.type
_entity.pdbx_description
1 polymer ?
#
loop_
_entity_poly.entity_id
_entity_poly.type
_entity_poly.pdbx_seq_one_letter_code
_entity_poly.pdbx_strand_id
1 'polypeptide(L)'
;MKNKLRYIVFLLLSAYCLMLAVHAQTPTVEKIEPPNWWAHYSVNPVRVLVRGKNLTGANVVAPSNSGLKAYNFRTSDNGHYLFFDVEIGKDAKVGKYNLQIQTRSGNVNAPFEISPKIARRNRFQGYTPDDVIYFLMPDRFADGDTLNNDPAKSKGLYDRAKGRHYHGGDLQGLIDKLPYLKSLGVTAIWTTPVYDNNDKVDTKEIYPGVPETTGYHGYGAVDMYA
;
A
#
# COMPACT_ATOMS: atom_id res chain seq x y z
N MET A 1 3.75 54.00 -35.23
CA MET A 1 4.11 53.56 -33.86
C MET A 1 2.95 52.88 -33.11
N LYS A 2 1.72 53.42 -33.12
CA LYS A 2 0.56 52.84 -32.40
C LYS A 2 0.22 51.38 -32.75
N ASN A 3 0.38 50.96 -34.02
CA ASN A 3 0.10 49.58 -34.42
C ASN A 3 1.14 48.58 -33.91
N LYS A 4 2.44 48.93 -33.89
CA LYS A 4 3.50 48.07 -33.33
C LYS A 4 3.32 47.83 -31.83
N LEU A 5 2.91 48.86 -31.08
CA LEU A 5 2.65 48.75 -29.65
C LEU A 5 1.45 47.82 -29.35
N ARG A 6 0.39 47.88 -30.16
CA ARG A 6 -0.76 46.96 -30.06
C ARG A 6 -0.36 45.51 -30.32
N TYR A 7 0.48 45.25 -31.34
CA TYR A 7 0.98 43.90 -31.63
C TYR A 7 1.87 43.35 -30.49
N ILE A 8 2.73 44.18 -29.91
CA ILE A 8 3.58 43.77 -28.78
C ILE A 8 2.73 43.47 -27.54
N VAL A 9 1.74 44.31 -27.23
CA VAL A 9 0.81 44.08 -26.11
C VAL A 9 -0.01 42.81 -26.34
N PHE A 10 -0.46 42.55 -27.56
CA PHE A 10 -1.19 41.33 -27.90
C PHE A 10 -0.32 40.07 -27.80
N LEU A 11 0.95 40.13 -28.23
CA LEU A 11 1.92 39.04 -28.09
C LEU A 11 2.30 38.77 -26.63
N LEU A 12 2.39 39.82 -25.80
CA LEU A 12 2.65 39.68 -24.36
C LEU A 12 1.43 39.12 -23.62
N LEU A 13 0.21 39.53 -23.98
CA LEU A 13 -1.04 38.98 -23.42
C LEU A 13 -1.25 37.53 -23.85
N SER A 14 -0.93 37.16 -25.10
CA SER A 14 -1.01 35.77 -25.55
C SER A 14 0.05 34.90 -24.89
N ALA A 15 1.29 35.38 -24.76
CA ALA A 15 2.34 34.69 -24.01
C ALA A 15 1.99 34.55 -22.51
N TYR A 16 1.35 35.57 -21.91
CA TYR A 16 0.87 35.52 -20.52
C TYR A 16 -0.30 34.54 -20.35
N CYS A 17 -1.23 34.47 -21.31
CA CYS A 17 -2.27 33.43 -21.33
C CYS A 17 -1.69 32.02 -21.53
N LEU A 18 -0.63 31.86 -22.35
CA LEU A 18 0.08 30.58 -22.49
C LEU A 18 0.87 30.22 -21.22
N MET A 19 1.36 31.19 -20.44
CA MET A 19 1.97 30.94 -19.12
C MET A 19 0.94 30.73 -18.00
N LEU A 20 -0.30 31.20 -18.12
CA LEU A 20 -1.39 30.81 -17.22
C LEU A 20 -1.92 29.40 -17.52
N ALA A 21 -1.69 28.90 -18.74
CA ALA A 21 -1.75 27.49 -19.07
C ALA A 21 -0.48 26.73 -18.63
N VAL A 22 0.15 27.13 -17.51
CA VAL A 22 1.10 26.28 -16.77
C VAL A 22 0.36 25.01 -16.34
N HIS A 23 0.40 24.06 -17.27
CA HIS A 23 0.20 22.62 -17.20
C HIS A 23 -0.44 22.15 -15.91
N ALA A 24 -1.75 22.29 -15.84
CA ALA A 24 -2.54 21.47 -14.96
C ALA A 24 -2.37 20.01 -15.47
N GLN A 25 -1.41 19.29 -14.89
CA GLN A 25 -1.01 17.95 -15.34
C GLN A 25 -2.11 16.94 -15.00
N THR A 26 -2.29 15.94 -15.86
CA THR A 26 -3.23 14.85 -15.62
C THR A 26 -2.92 14.17 -14.28
N PRO A 27 -3.94 13.81 -13.48
CA PRO A 27 -3.73 13.09 -12.24
C PRO A 27 -3.08 11.73 -12.49
N THR A 28 -2.28 11.26 -11.54
CA THR A 28 -1.73 9.90 -11.55
C THR A 28 -2.07 9.18 -10.25
N VAL A 29 -2.19 7.86 -10.33
CA VAL A 29 -2.36 6.97 -9.17
C VAL A 29 -1.13 6.11 -9.06
N GLU A 30 -0.45 6.19 -7.93
CA GLU A 30 0.66 5.31 -7.59
C GLU A 30 0.19 4.16 -6.70
N LYS A 31 -0.74 4.44 -5.78
CA LYS A 31 -1.25 3.43 -4.84
C LYS A 31 -2.63 3.78 -4.33
N ILE A 32 -3.42 2.75 -4.00
CA ILE A 32 -4.71 2.82 -3.33
C ILE A 32 -4.72 1.89 -2.10
N GLU A 33 -5.18 2.42 -0.98
CA GLU A 33 -5.16 1.72 0.31
C GLU A 33 -6.50 1.93 1.07
N PRO A 34 -7.17 0.86 1.52
CA PRO A 34 -6.86 -0.54 1.20
C PRO A 34 -7.11 -0.83 -0.30
N PRO A 35 -6.40 -1.81 -0.89
CA PRO A 35 -6.58 -2.18 -2.30
C PRO A 35 -7.94 -2.85 -2.58
N ASN A 36 -8.54 -3.42 -1.53
CA ASN A 36 -9.81 -4.11 -1.59
C ASN A 36 -10.61 -3.91 -0.30
N TRP A 37 -11.90 -4.23 -0.35
CA TRP A 37 -12.76 -4.38 0.82
C TRP A 37 -13.75 -5.52 0.63
N TRP A 38 -14.47 -5.92 1.67
CA TRP A 38 -15.33 -7.11 1.62
C TRP A 38 -16.80 -6.76 1.37
N ALA A 39 -17.45 -7.57 0.52
CA ALA A 39 -18.89 -7.52 0.37
C ALA A 39 -19.60 -7.77 1.72
N HIS A 40 -20.60 -6.95 2.04
CA HIS A 40 -21.39 -7.04 3.27
C HIS A 40 -20.58 -7.00 4.58
N TYR A 41 -19.44 -6.28 4.57
CA TYR A 41 -18.69 -6.05 5.79
C TYR A 41 -19.42 -5.11 6.75
N SER A 42 -19.15 -5.24 8.05
CA SER A 42 -19.81 -4.44 9.09
C SER A 42 -19.32 -2.99 9.13
N VAL A 43 -18.07 -2.74 8.73
CA VAL A 43 -17.54 -1.38 8.56
C VAL A 43 -17.79 -0.94 7.12
N ASN A 44 -18.70 0.03 6.97
CA ASN A 44 -19.13 0.61 5.71
C ASN A 44 -19.67 2.03 6.00
N PRO A 45 -19.17 3.10 5.35
CA PRO A 45 -18.17 3.10 4.28
C PRO A 45 -16.77 2.73 4.75
N VAL A 46 -15.91 2.34 3.80
CA VAL A 46 -14.46 2.22 4.01
C VAL A 46 -13.78 3.52 3.59
N ARG A 47 -12.85 4.01 4.41
CA ARG A 47 -11.99 5.14 4.03
C ARG A 47 -10.84 4.63 3.17
N VAL A 48 -10.69 5.25 2.01
CA VAL A 48 -9.64 4.97 1.03
C VAL A 48 -8.66 6.14 0.99
N LEU A 49 -7.38 5.81 0.94
CA LEU A 49 -6.26 6.70 0.66
C LEU A 49 -5.71 6.36 -0.73
N VAL A 50 -5.58 7.37 -1.58
CA VAL A 50 -4.83 7.28 -2.83
C VAL A 50 -3.56 8.12 -2.70
N ARG A 51 -2.41 7.51 -2.99
CA ARG A 51 -1.14 8.19 -3.22
C ARG A 51 -0.94 8.37 -4.72
N GLY A 52 -0.54 9.56 -5.13
CA GLY A 52 -0.37 9.89 -6.55
C GLY A 52 0.20 11.29 -6.75
N LYS A 53 -0.06 11.87 -7.93
CA LYS A 53 0.34 13.25 -8.26
C LYS A 53 -0.83 14.00 -8.88
N ASN A 54 -0.80 15.32 -8.75
CA ASN A 54 -1.78 16.24 -9.35
C ASN A 54 -3.23 15.96 -8.91
N LEU A 55 -3.43 15.57 -7.65
CA LEU A 55 -4.74 15.20 -7.09
C LEU A 55 -5.52 16.39 -6.51
N THR A 56 -4.99 17.62 -6.55
CA THR A 56 -5.63 18.79 -5.94
C THR A 56 -7.05 19.01 -6.48
N GLY A 57 -8.02 19.08 -5.57
CA GLY A 57 -9.43 19.25 -5.93
C GLY A 57 -10.07 18.04 -6.62
N ALA A 58 -9.43 16.86 -6.56
CA ALA A 58 -9.96 15.65 -7.14
C ALA A 58 -11.29 15.22 -6.50
N ASN A 59 -12.19 14.68 -7.32
CA ASN A 59 -13.32 13.88 -6.90
C ASN A 59 -13.16 12.44 -7.39
N VAL A 60 -14.03 11.54 -6.92
CA VAL A 60 -14.03 10.14 -7.35
C VAL A 60 -15.42 9.74 -7.82
N VAL A 61 -15.48 9.11 -8.99
CA VAL A 61 -16.71 8.57 -9.57
C VAL A 61 -16.60 7.06 -9.67
N ALA A 62 -17.54 6.35 -9.06
CA ALA A 62 -17.64 4.90 -9.21
C ALA A 62 -18.28 4.52 -10.56
N PRO A 63 -17.99 3.34 -11.13
CA PRO A 63 -18.67 2.86 -12.33
C PRO A 63 -20.19 2.82 -12.17
N SER A 64 -20.92 3.15 -13.24
CA SER A 64 -22.38 3.05 -13.24
C SER A 64 -22.84 1.63 -12.93
N ASN A 65 -23.92 1.48 -12.16
CA ASN A 65 -24.49 0.19 -11.75
C ASN A 65 -23.52 -0.73 -10.98
N SER A 66 -22.43 -0.20 -10.42
CA SER A 66 -21.49 -0.97 -9.58
C SER A 66 -22.03 -1.30 -8.19
N GLY A 67 -23.03 -0.55 -7.72
CA GLY A 67 -23.44 -0.54 -6.32
C GLY A 67 -22.45 0.20 -5.39
N LEU A 68 -21.44 0.88 -5.95
CA LEU A 68 -20.47 1.67 -5.20
C LEU A 68 -20.83 3.16 -5.24
N LYS A 69 -20.61 3.86 -4.12
CA LYS A 69 -20.68 5.33 -4.04
C LYS A 69 -19.41 5.85 -3.38
N ALA A 70 -18.84 6.91 -3.95
CA ALA A 70 -17.68 7.60 -3.40
C ALA A 70 -18.07 9.02 -2.97
N TYR A 71 -17.61 9.45 -1.80
CA TYR A 71 -17.89 10.80 -1.26
C TYR A 71 -16.84 11.21 -0.20
N ASN A 72 -17.02 12.38 0.43
CA ASN A 72 -16.10 12.92 1.45
C ASN A 72 -14.64 13.11 0.97
N PHE A 73 -14.48 13.64 -0.24
CA PHE A 73 -13.17 13.88 -0.84
C PHE A 73 -12.35 14.92 -0.07
N ARG A 74 -11.08 14.60 0.24
CA ARG A 74 -10.11 15.51 0.83
C ARG A 74 -8.75 15.30 0.18
N THR A 75 -8.15 16.37 -0.34
CA THR A 75 -6.85 16.32 -0.99
C THR A 75 -5.81 17.00 -0.13
N SER A 76 -4.57 16.51 -0.14
CA SER A 76 -3.46 17.22 0.51
C SER A 76 -3.08 18.49 -0.25
N ASP A 77 -2.51 19.47 0.46
CA ASP A 77 -2.11 20.76 -0.12
C ASP A 77 -1.08 20.62 -1.25
N ASN A 78 -0.21 19.61 -1.15
CA ASN A 78 0.78 19.28 -2.18
C ASN A 78 0.22 18.43 -3.35
N GLY A 79 -1.07 18.07 -3.32
CA GLY A 79 -1.71 17.30 -4.40
C GLY A 79 -1.22 15.86 -4.54
N HIS A 80 -0.55 15.30 -3.53
CA HIS A 80 -0.02 13.93 -3.55
C HIS A 80 -0.94 12.88 -2.91
N TYR A 81 -1.94 13.32 -2.15
CA TYR A 81 -2.86 12.42 -1.44
C TYR A 81 -4.31 12.81 -1.67
N LEU A 82 -5.16 11.80 -1.81
CA LEU A 82 -6.61 11.92 -1.84
C LEU A 82 -7.22 10.92 -0.85
N PHE A 83 -8.00 11.42 0.09
CA PHE A 83 -8.82 10.63 1.01
C PHE A 83 -10.28 10.72 0.57
N PHE A 84 -10.98 9.59 0.61
CA PHE A 84 -12.42 9.55 0.35
C PHE A 84 -13.04 8.32 0.97
N ASP A 85 -14.36 8.33 1.11
CA ASP A 85 -15.12 7.20 1.61
C ASP A 85 -15.76 6.46 0.43
N VAL A 86 -15.69 5.13 0.45
CA VAL A 86 -16.39 4.23 -0.49
C VAL A 86 -17.46 3.48 0.28
N GLU A 87 -18.72 3.77 -0.03
CA GLU A 87 -19.86 2.99 0.43
C GLU A 87 -20.12 1.83 -0.54
N ILE A 88 -20.25 0.63 0.01
CA ILE A 88 -20.54 -0.59 -0.74
C ILE A 88 -22.00 -0.97 -0.53
N GLY A 89 -22.80 -0.87 -1.59
CA GLY A 89 -24.21 -1.26 -1.61
C GLY A 89 -24.42 -2.76 -1.39
N LYS A 90 -25.61 -3.14 -0.91
CA LYS A 90 -25.96 -4.55 -0.66
C LYS A 90 -26.05 -5.39 -1.94
N ASP A 91 -26.27 -4.75 -3.07
CA ASP A 91 -26.39 -5.33 -4.41
C ASP A 91 -25.07 -5.32 -5.19
N ALA A 92 -24.04 -4.64 -4.66
CA ALA A 92 -22.70 -4.59 -5.23
C ALA A 92 -22.13 -6.01 -5.39
N LYS A 93 -21.48 -6.26 -6.52
CA LYS A 93 -20.97 -7.60 -6.87
C LYS A 93 -19.52 -7.74 -6.42
N VAL A 94 -19.13 -8.97 -6.12
CA VAL A 94 -17.71 -9.30 -5.93
C VAL A 94 -16.99 -9.09 -7.26
N GLY A 95 -15.84 -8.43 -7.24
CA GLY A 95 -15.06 -8.17 -8.44
C GLY A 95 -14.21 -6.91 -8.35
N LYS A 96 -13.49 -6.65 -9.46
CA LYS A 96 -12.62 -5.49 -9.62
C LYS A 96 -13.38 -4.34 -10.26
N TYR A 97 -13.17 -3.15 -9.74
CA TYR A 97 -13.77 -1.91 -10.18
C TYR A 97 -12.69 -0.88 -10.48
N ASN A 98 -12.91 -0.06 -11.50
CA ASN A 98 -12.07 1.09 -11.78
C ASN A 98 -12.79 2.36 -11.33
N LEU A 99 -12.43 2.87 -10.17
CA LEU A 99 -12.87 4.18 -9.73
C LEU A 99 -12.21 5.24 -10.62
N GLN A 100 -12.97 6.24 -11.03
CA GLN A 100 -12.47 7.35 -11.84
C GLN A 100 -12.12 8.51 -10.92
N ILE A 101 -10.83 8.79 -10.75
CA ILE A 101 -10.38 10.03 -10.11
C ILE A 101 -10.43 11.12 -11.17
N GLN A 102 -11.14 12.21 -10.92
CA GLN A 102 -11.27 13.32 -11.87
C GLN A 102 -10.80 14.62 -11.24
N THR A 103 -10.02 15.37 -12.00
CA THR A 103 -9.62 16.74 -11.71
C THR A 103 -10.00 17.64 -12.88
N ARG A 104 -9.76 18.94 -12.77
CA ARG A 104 -9.91 19.87 -13.91
C ARG A 104 -8.99 19.55 -15.09
N SER A 105 -7.93 18.79 -14.83
CA SER A 105 -6.84 18.47 -15.76
C SER A 105 -6.99 17.13 -16.46
N GLY A 106 -8.01 16.35 -16.08
CA GLY A 106 -8.26 15.03 -16.66
C GLY A 106 -8.61 13.99 -15.60
N ASN A 107 -8.45 12.73 -15.99
CA ASN A 107 -9.03 11.58 -15.32
C ASN A 107 -7.99 10.46 -15.25
N VAL A 108 -8.04 9.66 -14.20
CA VAL A 108 -7.21 8.46 -14.07
C VAL A 108 -7.98 7.35 -13.35
N ASN A 109 -7.74 6.10 -13.78
CA ASN A 109 -8.31 4.92 -13.14
C ASN A 109 -7.59 4.64 -11.82
N ALA A 110 -8.35 4.39 -10.76
CA ALA A 110 -7.88 3.83 -9.50
C ALA A 110 -8.54 2.46 -9.28
N PRO A 111 -7.78 1.35 -9.28
CA PRO A 111 -8.34 0.02 -9.14
C PRO A 111 -8.80 -0.22 -7.69
N PHE A 112 -10.01 -0.75 -7.50
CA PHE A 112 -10.53 -1.12 -6.19
C PHE A 112 -11.29 -2.44 -6.30
N GLU A 113 -11.06 -3.38 -5.38
CA GLU A 113 -11.71 -4.69 -5.41
C GLU A 113 -12.75 -4.86 -4.29
N ILE A 114 -13.90 -5.42 -4.64
CA ILE A 114 -14.83 -6.00 -3.66
C ILE A 114 -14.53 -7.50 -3.59
N SER A 115 -13.91 -7.93 -2.50
CA SER A 115 -13.60 -9.33 -2.24
C SER A 115 -14.81 -10.08 -1.66
N PRO A 116 -14.89 -11.41 -1.88
CA PRO A 116 -15.99 -12.21 -1.35
C PRO A 116 -15.99 -12.20 0.18
N LYS A 117 -17.19 -12.20 0.78
CA LYS A 117 -17.35 -12.32 2.22
C LYS A 117 -16.66 -13.58 2.73
N ILE A 118 -15.80 -13.43 3.73
CA ILE A 118 -15.15 -14.57 4.38
C ILE A 118 -16.13 -15.23 5.35
N ALA A 119 -16.32 -16.55 5.25
CA ALA A 119 -17.22 -17.26 6.16
C ALA A 119 -16.65 -17.20 7.60
N ARG A 120 -17.43 -16.67 8.54
CA ARG A 120 -16.94 -16.41 9.90
C ARG A 120 -16.92 -17.66 10.78
N ARG A 121 -17.78 -18.63 10.50
CA ARG A 121 -17.91 -19.87 11.27
C ARG A 121 -16.57 -20.62 11.24
N ASN A 122 -16.06 -20.95 12.43
CA ASN A 122 -14.81 -21.70 12.66
C ASN A 122 -13.53 -21.01 12.18
N ARG A 123 -13.51 -19.69 11.92
CA ARG A 123 -12.31 -19.00 11.41
C ARG A 123 -11.77 -17.87 12.29
N PHE A 124 -12.57 -17.29 13.18
CA PHE A 124 -12.22 -16.04 13.88
C PHE A 124 -12.55 -16.06 15.38
N GLN A 125 -12.38 -17.19 16.06
CA GLN A 125 -12.62 -17.30 17.50
C GLN A 125 -11.65 -16.43 18.34
N GLY A 126 -10.43 -16.19 17.81
CA GLY A 126 -9.31 -15.69 18.61
C GLY A 126 -8.64 -16.81 19.40
N TYR A 127 -7.47 -16.52 19.99
CA TYR A 127 -6.81 -17.45 20.91
C TYR A 127 -7.49 -17.42 22.29
N THR A 128 -7.30 -18.47 23.06
CA THR A 128 -7.89 -18.71 24.38
C THR A 128 -6.80 -19.13 25.39
N PRO A 129 -7.12 -19.22 26.68
CA PRO A 129 -6.18 -19.77 27.67
C PRO A 129 -5.74 -21.21 27.41
N ASP A 130 -6.46 -21.96 26.57
CA ASP A 130 -6.11 -23.33 26.19
C ASP A 130 -5.01 -23.38 25.11
N ASP A 131 -4.65 -22.23 24.52
CA ASP A 131 -3.68 -22.16 23.43
C ASP A 131 -2.23 -22.07 23.91
N VAL A 132 -1.34 -22.78 23.21
CA VAL A 132 0.11 -22.63 23.30
C VAL A 132 0.58 -21.79 22.13
N ILE A 133 0.98 -20.54 22.41
CA ILE A 133 1.46 -19.59 21.41
C ILE A 133 2.98 -19.74 21.25
N TYR A 134 3.43 -20.05 20.04
CA TYR A 134 4.85 -20.07 19.68
C TYR A 134 5.24 -18.76 18.99
N PHE A 135 6.11 -17.98 19.65
CA PHE A 135 6.67 -16.76 19.07
C PHE A 135 7.92 -17.05 18.24
N LEU A 136 7.99 -16.49 17.03
CA LEU A 136 9.16 -16.61 16.14
C LEU A 136 9.39 -15.36 15.30
N MET A 137 10.61 -15.24 14.77
CA MET A 137 10.96 -14.26 13.76
C MET A 137 11.15 -14.99 12.43
N PRO A 138 10.33 -14.73 11.39
CA PRO A 138 10.36 -15.50 10.14
C PRO A 138 11.78 -15.59 9.55
N ASP A 139 12.50 -14.46 9.45
CA ASP A 139 13.89 -14.38 8.96
C ASP A 139 14.88 -15.32 9.68
N ARG A 140 14.59 -15.73 10.92
CA ARG A 140 15.48 -16.56 11.75
C ARG A 140 14.97 -17.97 12.00
N PHE A 141 13.79 -18.30 11.49
CA PHE A 141 13.15 -19.57 11.85
C PHE A 141 13.54 -20.70 10.90
N ALA A 142 13.19 -20.58 9.63
CA ALA A 142 13.50 -21.56 8.60
C ALA A 142 13.47 -20.90 7.21
N ASP A 143 14.51 -21.17 6.42
CA ASP A 143 14.63 -20.76 5.01
C ASP A 143 14.07 -21.90 4.15
N GLY A 144 12.92 -21.65 3.52
CA GLY A 144 12.23 -22.62 2.65
C GLY A 144 12.42 -22.33 1.16
N ASP A 145 12.78 -21.11 0.78
CA ASP A 145 13.05 -20.71 -0.60
C ASP A 145 14.24 -19.73 -0.71
N THR A 146 15.43 -20.30 -0.91
CA THR A 146 16.67 -19.54 -1.05
C THR A 146 16.69 -18.55 -2.23
N LEU A 147 15.76 -18.66 -3.20
CA LEU A 147 15.70 -17.75 -4.35
C LEU A 147 15.23 -16.35 -3.94
N ASN A 148 14.54 -16.22 -2.81
CA ASN A 148 14.03 -14.94 -2.30
C ASN A 148 14.99 -14.25 -1.30
N ASN A 149 16.11 -14.89 -0.92
CA ASN A 149 16.99 -14.39 0.13
C ASN A 149 17.66 -13.04 -0.22
N ASP A 150 18.07 -12.83 -1.47
CA ASP A 150 18.82 -11.64 -1.89
C ASP A 150 18.31 -11.07 -3.22
N PRO A 151 17.06 -10.57 -3.24
CA PRO A 151 16.38 -10.15 -4.45
C PRO A 151 17.01 -8.86 -5.01
N ALA A 152 16.86 -8.63 -6.31
CA ALA A 152 17.50 -7.50 -6.98
C ALA A 152 17.14 -6.13 -6.38
N LYS A 153 15.92 -5.97 -5.86
CA LYS A 153 15.44 -4.70 -5.27
C LYS A 153 16.21 -4.31 -3.99
N SER A 154 16.71 -5.29 -3.23
CA SER A 154 17.33 -5.11 -1.93
C SER A 154 18.66 -5.87 -1.83
N LYS A 155 19.42 -5.88 -2.94
CA LYS A 155 20.65 -6.65 -3.09
C LYS A 155 21.68 -6.26 -2.03
N GLY A 156 22.30 -7.26 -1.39
CA GLY A 156 23.36 -7.08 -0.41
C GLY A 156 22.89 -6.91 1.04
N LEU A 157 21.58 -7.01 1.30
CA LEU A 157 21.04 -6.99 2.67
C LEU A 157 21.00 -8.38 3.33
N TYR A 158 21.16 -9.45 2.55
CA TYR A 158 21.28 -10.81 3.06
C TYR A 158 22.74 -11.18 3.33
N ASP A 159 23.02 -11.54 4.58
CA ASP A 159 24.31 -12.07 5.01
C ASP A 159 24.13 -12.79 6.35
N ARG A 160 24.07 -14.12 6.29
CA ARG A 160 23.88 -14.95 7.48
C ARG A 160 25.06 -14.88 8.47
N ALA A 161 26.24 -14.42 8.05
CA ALA A 161 27.38 -14.20 8.94
C ALA A 161 27.25 -12.89 9.73
N LYS A 162 26.42 -11.94 9.27
CA LYS A 162 26.18 -10.66 9.95
C LYS A 162 24.88 -10.73 10.77
N GLY A 163 24.97 -10.56 12.09
CA GLY A 163 23.81 -10.71 12.99
C GLY A 163 22.65 -9.72 12.78
N ARG A 164 22.87 -8.60 12.08
CA ARG A 164 21.87 -7.56 11.78
C ARG A 164 21.46 -7.49 10.30
N HIS A 165 21.85 -8.48 9.51
CA HIS A 165 21.38 -8.68 8.14
C HIS A 165 20.23 -9.70 8.10
N TYR A 166 19.59 -9.83 6.94
CA TYR A 166 18.66 -10.92 6.67
C TYR A 166 19.41 -12.25 6.63
N HIS A 167 18.79 -13.28 7.21
CA HIS A 167 19.33 -14.64 7.31
C HIS A 167 18.59 -15.64 6.42
N GLY A 168 17.52 -15.20 5.74
CA GLY A 168 16.84 -15.94 4.68
C GLY A 168 15.64 -16.76 5.14
N GLY A 169 15.25 -16.68 6.41
CA GLY A 169 14.02 -17.33 6.85
C GLY A 169 12.78 -16.69 6.22
N ASP A 170 11.80 -17.50 5.83
CA ASP A 170 10.64 -17.05 5.05
C ASP A 170 9.34 -17.78 5.43
N LEU A 171 8.25 -17.40 4.77
CA LEU A 171 6.94 -18.02 5.02
C LEU A 171 6.87 -19.47 4.53
N GLN A 172 7.65 -19.83 3.50
CA GLN A 172 7.68 -21.21 3.02
C GLN A 172 8.35 -22.13 4.06
N GLY A 173 9.48 -21.71 4.63
CA GLY A 173 10.14 -22.43 5.71
C GLY A 173 9.26 -22.52 6.96
N LEU A 174 8.48 -21.49 7.28
CA LEU A 174 7.47 -21.56 8.34
C LEU A 174 6.41 -22.64 8.03
N ILE A 175 5.86 -22.65 6.80
CA ILE A 175 4.88 -23.64 6.35
C ILE A 175 5.45 -25.06 6.47
N ASP A 176 6.69 -25.27 6.02
CA ASP A 176 7.38 -26.57 6.05
C ASP A 176 7.61 -27.08 7.48
N LYS A 177 7.67 -26.17 8.47
CA LYS A 177 7.83 -26.50 9.90
C LYS A 177 6.52 -26.56 10.68
N LEU A 178 5.35 -26.33 10.06
CA LEU A 178 4.06 -26.51 10.73
C LEU A 178 3.89 -27.92 11.34
N PRO A 179 4.32 -29.03 10.70
CA PRO A 179 4.26 -30.35 11.34
C PRO A 179 5.10 -30.46 12.62
N TYR A 180 6.27 -29.82 12.66
CA TYR A 180 7.14 -29.76 13.84
C TYR A 180 6.50 -28.93 14.96
N LEU A 181 5.96 -27.75 14.65
CA LEU A 181 5.26 -26.93 15.65
C LEU A 181 4.04 -27.68 16.21
N LYS A 182 3.30 -28.39 15.36
CA LYS A 182 2.18 -29.21 15.78
C LYS A 182 2.61 -30.37 16.69
N SER A 183 3.73 -31.04 16.43
CA SER A 183 4.21 -32.13 17.27
C SER A 183 4.70 -31.66 18.66
N LEU A 184 5.11 -30.39 18.77
CA LEU A 184 5.40 -29.74 20.06
C LEU A 184 4.14 -29.38 20.87
N GLY A 185 2.95 -29.50 20.27
CA GLY A 185 1.69 -29.07 20.90
C GLY A 185 1.37 -27.59 20.74
N VAL A 186 2.04 -26.87 19.83
CA VAL A 186 1.72 -25.48 19.50
C VAL A 186 0.35 -25.42 18.82
N THR A 187 -0.51 -24.51 19.26
CA THR A 187 -1.86 -24.30 18.70
C THR A 187 -2.03 -22.92 18.05
N ALA A 188 -1.13 -21.98 18.33
CA ALA A 188 -1.10 -20.66 17.72
C ALA A 188 0.34 -20.20 17.44
N ILE A 189 0.53 -19.43 16.37
CA ILE A 189 1.84 -18.89 15.97
C ILE A 189 1.75 -17.37 16.04
N TRP A 190 2.73 -16.76 16.69
CA TRP A 190 2.95 -15.32 16.67
C TRP A 190 4.27 -15.04 15.97
N THR A 191 4.25 -14.24 14.89
CA THR A 191 5.47 -13.81 14.22
C THR A 191 5.80 -12.36 14.56
N THR A 192 7.08 -11.97 14.43
CA THR A 192 7.40 -10.57 14.15
C THR A 192 6.71 -10.11 12.85
N PRO A 193 6.58 -8.79 12.59
CA PRO A 193 5.87 -8.31 11.40
C PRO A 193 6.51 -8.80 10.09
N VAL A 194 5.67 -8.98 9.07
CA VAL A 194 6.05 -9.46 7.72
C VAL A 194 5.72 -8.44 6.62
N TYR A 195 5.55 -7.18 6.99
CA TYR A 195 5.33 -6.08 6.06
C TYR A 195 6.60 -5.78 5.26
N ASP A 196 6.46 -5.08 4.12
CA ASP A 196 7.64 -4.65 3.37
C ASP A 196 8.45 -3.69 4.24
N ASN A 197 9.75 -3.94 4.30
CA ASN A 197 10.72 -3.14 5.04
C ASN A 197 11.66 -2.44 4.04
N ASN A 198 12.49 -1.53 4.53
CA ASN A 198 13.37 -0.74 3.68
C ASN A 198 14.29 -1.64 2.82
N ASP A 199 14.28 -1.42 1.50
CA ASP A 199 15.13 -2.12 0.52
C ASP A 199 16.62 -1.66 0.58
N LYS A 200 17.03 -1.00 1.66
CA LYS A 200 18.38 -0.48 1.88
C LYS A 200 18.82 -0.73 3.32
N VAL A 201 20.13 -0.63 3.56
CA VAL A 201 20.69 -0.62 4.92
C VAL A 201 19.99 0.45 5.75
N ASP A 202 19.69 0.11 6.99
CA ASP A 202 19.10 1.03 7.95
C ASP A 202 20.20 1.97 8.48
N THR A 203 19.96 3.26 8.33
CA THR A 203 20.86 4.34 8.74
C THR A 203 20.41 5.04 10.02
N LYS A 204 19.27 4.63 10.59
CA LYS A 204 18.70 5.16 11.82
C LYS A 204 18.97 4.24 13.01
N GLU A 205 18.95 2.92 12.80
CA GLU A 205 19.32 1.94 13.82
C GLU A 205 20.83 1.65 13.83
N ILE A 206 21.59 2.50 14.53
CA ILE A 206 23.06 2.39 14.63
C ILE A 206 23.43 1.79 16.00
N TYR A 207 24.30 0.78 15.99
CA TYR A 207 24.83 0.16 17.21
C TYR A 207 26.37 0.27 17.25
N PRO A 208 26.98 0.50 18.42
CA PRO A 208 28.44 0.49 18.55
C PRO A 208 29.05 -0.81 18.01
N GLY A 209 30.01 -0.70 17.09
CA GLY A 209 30.68 -1.85 16.48
C GLY A 209 29.87 -2.59 15.40
N VAL A 210 28.67 -2.11 15.04
CA VAL A 210 27.86 -2.66 13.94
C VAL A 210 27.69 -1.57 12.88
N PRO A 211 28.41 -1.65 11.75
CA PRO A 211 28.40 -0.60 10.74
C PRO A 211 27.09 -0.52 9.95
N GLU A 212 26.36 -1.65 9.84
CA GLU A 212 25.19 -1.79 8.97
C GLU A 212 24.12 -2.65 9.65
N THR A 213 22.88 -2.19 9.59
CA THR A 213 21.68 -2.93 10.02
C THR A 213 20.68 -3.00 8.87
N THR A 214 19.71 -3.90 8.97
CA THR A 214 18.69 -4.14 7.94
C THR A 214 17.32 -4.32 8.60
N GLY A 215 16.26 -4.32 7.80
CA GLY A 215 14.87 -4.52 8.25
C GLY A 215 14.47 -5.94 8.67
N TYR A 216 15.43 -6.85 8.90
CA TYR A 216 15.19 -8.28 9.19
C TYR A 216 14.20 -8.55 10.33
N HIS A 217 14.07 -7.61 11.26
CA HIS A 217 13.19 -7.73 12.43
C HIS A 217 11.72 -7.33 12.12
N GLY A 218 11.43 -6.70 10.98
CA GLY A 218 10.08 -6.43 10.47
C GLY A 218 9.40 -5.13 10.94
N TYR A 219 9.88 -4.51 12.02
CA TYR A 219 9.30 -3.31 12.65
C TYR A 219 9.57 -1.99 11.92
N GLY A 220 10.43 -1.97 10.89
CA GLY A 220 10.72 -0.80 10.04
C GLY A 220 9.84 -0.72 8.80
N ALA A 221 8.53 -1.00 8.95
CA ALA A 221 7.61 -1.13 7.83
C ALA A 221 7.55 0.14 6.96
N VAL A 222 7.71 -0.03 5.65
CA VAL A 222 7.59 1.03 4.64
C VAL A 222 6.33 0.87 3.78
N ASP A 223 5.76 -0.35 3.74
CA ASP A 223 4.53 -0.65 3.04
C ASP A 223 3.72 -1.75 3.78
N MET A 224 2.49 -1.40 4.19
CA MET A 224 1.58 -2.30 4.93
C MET A 224 0.71 -3.18 4.03
N TYR A 225 0.69 -2.93 2.72
CA TYR A 225 -0.17 -3.57 1.71
C TYR A 225 0.61 -3.97 0.44
N ALA A 226 1.89 -4.33 0.60
CA ALA A 226 2.77 -4.76 -0.49
C ALA A 226 2.34 -6.07 -1.14
#